data_AF-A0A836CPM6-F1
#
_entry.id   AF-A0A836CPM6-F1
#
_cell.length_a   1.000
_cell.length_b   1.000
_cell.length_c   1.000
_cell.angle_alpha   90.00
_cell.angle_beta   90.00
_cell.angle_gamma   90.00
#
_symmetry.space_group_name_H-M   'P 1'
#
loop_
_entity.id
_entity.type
_entity.pdbx_description
1 polymer ?
#
loop_
_entity_poly.entity_id
_entity_poly.type
_entity_poly.pdbx_seq_one_letter_code
_entity_poly.pdbx_strand_id
1 'polypeptide(L)'
;MRLSDGCNGCGSLLRQEDRLVRMYKEGRFLTKTLREDDGSPFGLKYKNFPVARLCHMLPAPIWAVLAPIQLSATIRQRFCRVHRVSGRVFMTCSTLIAIGLCSIGLCSIIKNRLTFYTAGFWDLVFLSAMNAWFVLTGACGVARARRSDIRGHHVWMLRHCACGYFVFLQRTMVLLTRGALMRGGFDLTVSKNAKAWFHVCALVAAAISVTAIEVWLAVTSASAATVLRAPSSAPQGVVVKAAAPINKRALALGPRLDALRTPLATPSPMSAAAAGEI
;
A
#
# COMPACT_ATOMS: atom_id res chain seq x y z
N MET A 1 14.65 -48.21 46.36
CA MET A 1 14.29 -47.82 44.98
C MET A 1 12.91 -47.14 45.05
N ARG A 2 12.85 -45.80 45.10
CA ARG A 2 11.60 -45.02 45.09
C ARG A 2 11.60 -44.21 43.80
N LEU A 3 10.60 -44.44 42.96
CA LEU A 3 10.32 -43.66 41.75
C LEU A 3 9.26 -42.62 42.09
N SER A 4 9.64 -41.35 42.17
CA SER A 4 8.69 -40.23 42.22
C SER A 4 9.33 -38.95 41.67
N ASP A 5 9.56 -38.93 40.36
CA ASP A 5 9.89 -37.68 39.66
C ASP A 5 8.63 -37.19 38.93
N GLY A 6 7.93 -36.28 39.60
CA GLY A 6 6.76 -35.59 39.10
C GLY A 6 7.11 -34.67 37.93
N CYS A 7 6.27 -34.70 36.90
CA CYS A 7 6.37 -33.88 35.70
C CYS A 7 6.17 -32.39 36.04
N ASN A 8 7.26 -31.67 36.31
CA ASN A 8 7.29 -30.23 36.61
C ASN A 8 6.87 -29.32 35.43
N GLY A 9 6.52 -29.88 34.27
CA GLY A 9 6.17 -29.12 33.07
C GLY A 9 4.69 -28.70 32.97
N CYS A 10 3.76 -29.42 33.61
CA CYS A 10 2.33 -29.21 33.39
C CYS A 10 1.79 -27.93 34.08
N GLY A 11 2.36 -27.55 35.23
CA GLY A 11 1.94 -26.37 35.98
C GLY A 11 2.38 -25.02 35.37
N SER A 12 3.32 -24.99 34.42
CA SER A 12 3.74 -23.73 33.77
C SER A 12 2.77 -23.31 32.67
N LEU A 13 2.20 -24.27 31.93
CA LEU A 13 1.23 -24.04 30.86
C LEU A 13 -0.10 -23.50 31.39
N LEU A 14 -0.66 -24.11 32.44
CA LEU A 14 -1.90 -23.63 33.07
C LEU A 14 -1.77 -22.20 33.63
N ARG A 15 -0.60 -21.85 34.18
CA ARG A 15 -0.31 -20.48 34.63
C ARG A 15 -0.18 -19.48 33.48
N GLN A 16 0.18 -19.94 32.29
CA GLN A 16 0.30 -19.10 31.10
C GLN A 16 -1.08 -18.81 30.49
N GLU A 17 -1.96 -19.82 30.46
CA GLU A 17 -3.36 -19.66 30.03
C GLU A 17 -4.14 -18.71 30.95
N ASP A 18 -4.04 -18.87 32.26
CA ASP A 18 -4.70 -17.98 33.23
C ASP A 18 -4.26 -16.52 33.08
N ARG A 19 -2.97 -16.29 32.75
CA ARG A 19 -2.45 -14.96 32.43
C ARG A 19 -3.09 -14.38 31.18
N LEU A 20 -3.20 -15.18 30.11
CA LEU A 20 -3.77 -14.74 28.84
C LEU A 20 -5.26 -14.43 28.97
N VAL A 21 -6.01 -15.26 29.71
CA VAL A 21 -7.44 -15.05 29.99
C VAL A 21 -7.65 -13.79 30.83
N ARG A 22 -6.81 -13.52 31.84
CA ARG A 22 -6.85 -12.25 32.59
C ARG A 22 -6.57 -11.05 31.69
N MET A 23 -5.54 -11.12 30.85
CA MET A 23 -5.19 -10.02 29.95
C MET A 23 -6.28 -9.73 28.90
N TYR A 24 -6.98 -10.76 28.45
CA TYR A 24 -8.15 -10.63 27.58
C TYR A 24 -9.33 -9.97 28.31
N LYS A 25 -9.70 -10.48 29.49
CA LYS A 25 -10.80 -9.94 30.31
C LYS A 25 -10.58 -8.49 30.76
N GLU A 26 -9.33 -8.08 30.97
CA GLU A 26 -8.99 -6.72 31.40
C GLU A 26 -8.87 -5.71 30.23
N GLY A 27 -9.23 -6.09 29.00
CA GLY A 27 -9.18 -5.20 27.83
C GLY A 27 -7.75 -4.77 27.42
N ARG A 28 -6.72 -5.28 28.09
CA ARG A 28 -5.30 -4.94 27.86
C ARG A 28 -4.72 -5.57 26.60
N PHE A 29 -5.48 -6.42 25.92
CA PHE A 29 -5.04 -7.06 24.68
C PHE A 29 -4.94 -6.07 23.51
N LEU A 30 -5.90 -5.13 23.41
CA LEU A 30 -5.93 -4.07 22.39
C LEU A 30 -4.93 -2.94 22.66
N THR A 31 -4.57 -2.69 23.92
CA THR A 31 -3.55 -1.68 24.25
C THR A 31 -2.13 -2.20 24.00
N LYS A 32 -1.91 -3.53 24.09
CA LYS A 32 -0.62 -4.14 23.75
C LYS A 32 -0.35 -4.18 22.25
N THR A 33 -1.36 -4.15 21.38
CA THR A 33 -1.16 -4.00 19.92
C THR A 33 -0.59 -2.63 19.51
N LEU A 34 -0.68 -1.63 20.40
CA LEU A 34 -0.02 -0.32 20.24
C LEU A 34 1.32 -0.26 20.97
N ARG A 35 1.87 -1.40 21.42
CA ARG A 35 3.13 -1.47 22.17
C ARG A 35 4.08 -2.42 21.44
N GLU A 36 5.32 -1.98 21.22
CA GLU A 36 6.39 -2.79 20.62
C GLU A 36 6.81 -3.91 21.59
N ASP A 37 7.61 -4.88 21.09
CA ASP A 37 8.06 -6.05 21.86
C ASP A 37 8.88 -5.68 23.12
N ASP A 38 9.45 -4.46 23.16
CA ASP A 38 10.17 -3.90 24.31
C ASP A 38 9.25 -3.16 25.31
N GLY A 39 7.93 -3.15 25.06
CA GLY A 39 6.98 -2.42 25.88
C GLY A 39 7.00 -0.90 25.67
N SER A 40 7.55 -0.39 24.55
CA SER A 40 7.42 1.02 24.19
C SER A 40 6.17 1.28 23.34
N PRO A 41 5.49 2.43 23.49
CA PRO A 41 4.42 2.85 22.57
C PRO A 41 4.84 2.81 21.10
N PHE A 42 3.93 2.35 20.23
CA PHE A 42 4.05 2.34 18.78
C PHE A 42 4.41 3.76 18.29
N GLY A 43 5.54 3.91 17.58
CA GLY A 43 6.11 5.20 17.17
C GLY A 43 7.32 5.67 17.99
N LEU A 44 7.60 5.05 19.14
CA LEU A 44 8.85 5.26 19.88
C LEU A 44 9.99 4.34 19.43
N LYS A 45 9.72 3.38 18.53
CA LYS A 45 10.74 2.52 17.89
C LYS A 45 11.91 3.31 17.30
N TYR A 46 11.63 4.50 16.77
CA TYR A 46 12.63 5.40 16.19
C TYR A 46 13.00 6.58 17.10
N LYS A 47 12.74 6.50 18.41
CA LYS A 47 13.04 7.59 19.36
C LYS A 47 14.51 8.02 19.31
N ASN A 48 15.39 7.06 19.14
CA ASN A 48 16.83 7.29 19.06
C ASN A 48 17.34 7.46 17.62
N PHE A 49 16.43 7.51 16.63
CA PHE A 49 16.74 7.52 15.20
C PHE A 49 15.92 8.60 14.49
N PRO A 50 16.24 9.89 14.75
CA PRO A 50 15.45 11.02 14.26
C PRO A 50 15.35 11.06 12.74
N VAL A 51 16.41 10.66 12.02
CA VAL A 51 16.41 10.58 10.55
C VAL A 51 15.41 9.54 10.06
N ALA A 52 15.41 8.34 10.62
CA ALA A 52 14.45 7.30 10.24
C ALA A 52 13.01 7.75 10.54
N ARG A 53 12.77 8.39 11.70
CA ARG A 53 11.45 8.91 12.05
C ARG A 53 10.97 9.99 11.06
N LEU A 54 11.79 11.02 10.83
CA LEU A 54 11.38 12.18 10.05
C LEU A 54 11.36 11.89 8.54
N CYS A 55 12.31 11.10 8.04
CA CYS A 55 12.45 10.85 6.62
C CYS A 55 11.67 9.62 6.16
N HIS A 56 11.39 8.63 7.02
CA HIS A 56 10.60 7.45 6.63
C HIS A 56 9.16 7.50 7.13
N MET A 57 8.92 7.66 8.43
CA MET A 57 7.57 7.50 8.99
C MET A 57 6.60 8.60 8.57
N LEU A 58 7.03 9.86 8.57
CA LEU A 58 6.15 10.98 8.20
C LEU A 58 5.86 11.06 6.69
N PRO A 59 6.83 10.85 5.79
CA PRO A 59 6.57 11.02 4.36
C PRO A 59 5.86 9.81 3.74
N ALA A 60 5.96 8.61 4.34
CA ALA A 60 5.33 7.40 3.80
C ALA A 60 3.79 7.46 3.70
N PRO A 61 3.04 7.90 4.74
CA PRO A 61 1.59 8.09 4.63
C PRO A 61 1.20 9.14 3.58
N ILE A 62 1.94 10.25 3.51
CA ILE A 62 1.70 11.31 2.53
C ILE A 62 1.90 10.75 1.12
N TRP A 63 3.01 10.03 0.90
CA TRP A 63 3.30 9.36 -0.35
C TRP A 63 2.19 8.37 -0.75
N ALA A 64 1.70 7.56 0.20
CA ALA A 64 0.68 6.54 -0.05
C ALA A 64 -0.68 7.14 -0.44
N VAL A 65 -1.04 8.31 0.12
CA VAL A 65 -2.26 9.05 -0.23
C VAL A 65 -2.12 9.78 -1.57
N LEU A 66 -0.91 10.25 -1.91
CA LEU A 66 -0.65 10.94 -3.17
C LEU A 66 -0.50 9.98 -4.36
N ALA A 67 -0.04 8.74 -4.15
CA ALA A 67 0.08 7.72 -5.20
C ALA A 67 -1.20 7.52 -6.06
N PRO A 68 -2.41 7.27 -5.51
CA PRO A 68 -3.62 7.08 -6.33
C PRO A 68 -4.03 8.37 -7.04
N ILE A 69 -3.75 9.53 -6.44
CA ILE A 69 -3.95 10.84 -7.07
C ILE A 69 -3.04 11.00 -8.29
N GLN A 70 -1.78 10.54 -8.21
CA GLN A 70 -0.84 10.55 -9.34
C GLN A 70 -1.26 9.60 -10.47
N LEU A 71 -1.83 8.44 -10.12
CA LEU A 71 -2.26 7.43 -11.08
C LEU A 71 -3.62 7.74 -11.74
N SER A 72 -4.39 8.69 -11.20
CA SER A 72 -5.71 9.05 -11.74
C SER A 72 -5.62 9.80 -13.08
N ALA A 73 -6.13 9.16 -14.13
CA ALA A 73 -6.23 9.78 -15.46
C ALA A 73 -7.12 11.03 -15.44
N THR A 74 -8.21 11.02 -14.66
CA THR A 74 -9.14 12.15 -14.52
C THR A 74 -8.46 13.37 -13.92
N ILE A 75 -7.68 13.19 -12.84
CA ILE A 75 -6.96 14.30 -12.20
C ILE A 75 -5.89 14.86 -13.15
N ARG A 76 -5.16 13.99 -13.85
CA ARG A 76 -4.16 14.41 -14.83
C ARG A 76 -4.76 15.24 -15.98
N GLN A 77 -5.94 14.87 -16.47
CA GLN A 77 -6.61 15.55 -17.59
C GLN A 77 -7.33 16.83 -17.16
N ARG A 78 -8.07 16.80 -16.04
CA ARG A 78 -8.93 17.92 -15.61
C ARG A 78 -8.21 18.91 -14.68
N PHE A 79 -7.25 18.44 -13.89
CA PHE A 79 -6.60 19.23 -12.84
C PHE A 79 -5.07 19.16 -12.97
N CYS A 80 -4.54 19.52 -14.15
CA CYS A 80 -3.11 19.42 -14.47
C CYS A 80 -2.21 20.15 -13.45
N ARG A 81 -2.62 21.33 -12.95
CA ARG A 81 -1.88 22.06 -11.90
C ARG A 81 -1.80 21.26 -10.61
N VAL A 82 -2.91 20.64 -10.18
CA VAL A 82 -2.97 19.77 -8.99
C VAL A 82 -2.03 18.58 -9.19
N HIS A 83 -2.10 17.91 -10.34
CA HIS A 83 -1.22 16.78 -10.67
C HIS A 83 0.26 17.18 -10.58
N ARG A 84 0.67 18.33 -11.13
CA ARG A 84 2.07 18.79 -11.09
C ARG A 84 2.54 19.13 -9.67
N VAL A 85 1.74 19.84 -8.88
CA VAL A 85 2.11 20.21 -7.52
C VAL A 85 2.16 18.97 -6.62
N SER A 86 1.12 18.13 -6.66
CA SER A 86 1.09 16.88 -5.91
C SER A 86 2.20 15.92 -6.34
N GLY A 87 2.57 15.88 -7.63
CA GLY A 87 3.69 15.08 -8.13
C GLY A 87 5.04 15.54 -7.58
N ARG A 88 5.26 16.84 -7.38
CA ARG A 88 6.47 17.36 -6.71
C ARG A 88 6.52 16.92 -5.25
N VAL A 89 5.42 17.07 -4.50
CA VAL A 89 5.32 16.62 -3.10
C VAL A 89 5.54 15.11 -3.02
N PHE A 90 4.89 14.34 -3.90
CA PHE A 90 5.04 12.90 -4.01
C PHE A 90 6.51 12.49 -4.18
N MET A 91 7.23 13.09 -5.14
CA MET A 91 8.64 12.76 -5.36
C MET A 91 9.55 13.21 -4.21
N THR A 92 9.28 14.36 -3.58
CA THR A 92 9.99 14.78 -2.37
C THR A 92 9.81 13.76 -1.24
N CYS A 93 8.57 13.29 -1.02
CA CYS A 93 8.30 12.23 -0.06
C CYS A 93 9.03 10.92 -0.45
N SER A 94 9.06 10.53 -1.72
CA SER A 94 9.84 9.37 -2.18
C SER A 94 11.32 9.49 -1.82
N THR A 95 11.92 10.66 -2.07
CA THR A 95 13.33 10.89 -1.75
C THR A 95 13.59 10.82 -0.25
N LEU A 96 12.73 11.43 0.56
CA LEU A 96 12.85 11.33 2.02
C LEU A 96 12.72 9.88 2.49
N ILE A 97 11.76 9.12 1.97
CA ILE A 97 11.58 7.70 2.31
C ILE A 97 12.85 6.91 2.01
N ALA A 98 13.47 7.14 0.84
CA ALA A 98 14.71 6.48 0.46
C ALA A 98 15.88 6.83 1.40
N ILE A 99 16.01 8.10 1.80
CA ILE A 99 17.00 8.54 2.80
C ILE A 99 16.74 7.86 4.15
N GLY A 100 15.47 7.81 4.58
CA GLY A 100 15.07 7.15 5.81
C GLY A 100 15.38 5.66 5.80
N LEU A 101 15.16 4.97 4.68
CA LEU A 101 15.51 3.56 4.49
C LEU A 101 17.02 3.32 4.53
N CYS A 102 17.82 4.18 3.89
CA CYS A 102 19.29 4.13 4.00
C CYS A 102 19.75 4.29 5.45
N SER A 103 19.15 5.23 6.20
CA SER A 103 19.46 5.44 7.62
C SER A 103 19.11 4.22 8.47
N ILE A 104 17.97 3.59 8.21
CA ILE A 104 17.55 2.35 8.88
C ILE A 104 18.53 1.20 8.61
N GLY A 105 18.93 1.01 7.35
CA GLY A 105 19.92 0.00 6.97
C GLY A 105 21.27 0.24 7.65
N LEU A 106 21.77 1.47 7.60
CA LEU A 106 23.06 1.84 8.20
C LEU A 106 23.07 1.65 9.73
N CYS A 107 21.99 2.04 10.41
CA CYS A 107 21.90 1.85 11.86
C CYS A 107 21.75 0.36 12.25
N SER A 108 21.18 -0.46 11.36
CA SER A 108 21.12 -1.91 11.56
C SER A 108 22.52 -2.53 11.48
N ILE A 109 23.38 -2.06 10.57
CA ILE A 109 24.78 -2.47 10.45
C ILE A 109 25.63 -1.98 11.63
N ILE A 110 25.69 -0.66 11.84
CA ILE A 110 26.67 -0.04 12.75
C ILE A 110 26.38 -0.38 14.21
N LYS A 111 25.12 -0.23 14.60
CA LYS A 111 24.80 -0.22 16.02
C LYS A 111 24.41 -1.59 16.51
N ASN A 112 24.01 -2.51 15.60
CA ASN A 112 23.10 -3.61 15.95
C ASN A 112 22.10 -3.05 16.97
N ARG A 113 21.57 -1.84 16.69
CA ARG A 113 20.78 -0.78 17.40
C ARG A 113 19.28 -0.78 17.19
N LEU A 114 18.88 -1.15 15.98
CA LEU A 114 17.52 -1.01 15.48
C LEU A 114 16.96 -2.41 15.32
N THR A 115 15.82 -2.63 15.96
CA THR A 115 14.97 -3.83 15.95
C THR A 115 14.38 -4.11 14.57
N PHE A 116 15.27 -4.34 13.61
CA PHE A 116 15.30 -5.62 12.93
C PHE A 116 16.28 -6.61 13.57
N TYR A 117 16.97 -6.27 14.67
CA TYR A 117 17.79 -7.13 15.54
C TYR A 117 17.68 -8.64 15.25
N THR A 118 18.73 -9.14 14.58
CA THR A 118 18.80 -10.31 13.69
C THR A 118 18.24 -10.09 12.28
N ALA A 119 18.43 -8.90 11.69
CA ALA A 119 18.30 -8.76 10.25
C ALA A 119 19.40 -9.63 9.69
N GLY A 120 19.03 -10.80 9.16
CA GLY A 120 20.01 -11.64 8.49
C GLY A 120 20.69 -10.81 7.41
N PHE A 121 21.87 -11.22 6.98
CA PHE A 121 22.50 -10.64 5.79
C PHE A 121 21.48 -10.45 4.63
N TRP A 122 20.58 -11.42 4.47
CA TRP A 122 19.48 -11.40 3.50
C TRP A 122 18.46 -10.26 3.67
N ASP A 123 18.17 -9.83 4.90
CA ASP A 123 17.22 -8.74 5.13
C ASP A 123 17.82 -7.39 4.72
N LEU A 124 19.11 -7.20 5.01
CA LEU A 124 19.83 -6.01 4.57
C LEU A 124 19.93 -5.99 3.05
N VAL A 125 20.25 -7.12 2.43
CA VAL A 125 20.32 -7.25 0.96
C VAL A 125 18.96 -6.96 0.34
N PHE A 126 17.89 -7.57 0.84
CA PHE A 126 16.53 -7.35 0.32
C PHE A 126 16.10 -5.90 0.48
N LEU A 127 16.26 -5.31 1.67
CA LEU A 127 15.88 -3.92 1.93
C LEU A 127 16.68 -2.95 1.05
N SER A 128 17.98 -3.20 0.89
CA SER A 128 18.85 -2.38 0.04
C SER A 128 18.47 -2.49 -1.43
N ALA A 129 18.19 -3.71 -1.91
CA ALA A 129 17.75 -3.96 -3.27
C ALA A 129 16.40 -3.28 -3.57
N MET A 130 15.43 -3.42 -2.66
CA MET A 130 14.13 -2.75 -2.79
C MET A 130 14.25 -1.23 -2.74
N ASN A 131 15.10 -0.68 -1.87
CA ASN A 131 15.34 0.75 -1.81
C ASN A 131 16.02 1.26 -3.10
N ALA A 132 17.02 0.54 -3.61
CA ALA A 132 17.67 0.86 -4.87
C ALA A 132 16.67 0.82 -6.04
N TRP A 133 15.81 -0.19 -6.09
CA TRP A 133 14.74 -0.29 -7.08
C TRP A 133 13.73 0.85 -6.97
N PHE A 134 13.35 1.23 -5.75
CA PHE A 134 12.45 2.36 -5.49
C PHE A 134 13.04 3.69 -5.99
N VAL A 135 14.33 3.94 -5.72
CA VAL A 135 15.06 5.11 -6.21
C VAL A 135 15.18 5.09 -7.73
N LEU A 136 15.57 3.95 -8.32
CA LEU A 136 15.73 3.80 -9.76
C LEU A 136 14.43 4.09 -10.49
N THR A 137 13.32 3.46 -10.07
CA THR A 137 12.01 3.66 -10.69
C THR A 137 11.53 5.11 -10.62
N GLY A 138 11.74 5.77 -9.47
CA GLY A 138 11.42 7.19 -9.30
C GLY A 138 12.29 8.09 -10.18
N ALA A 139 13.60 7.85 -10.22
CA ALA A 139 14.55 8.61 -11.03
C ALA A 139 14.25 8.48 -12.53
N CYS A 140 14.00 7.26 -13.02
CA CYS A 140 13.61 7.02 -14.40
C CYS A 140 12.27 7.69 -14.74
N GLY A 141 11.30 7.64 -13.82
CA GLY A 141 10.02 8.34 -13.96
C GLY A 141 10.20 9.85 -14.13
N VAL A 142 11.00 10.49 -13.29
CA VAL A 142 11.31 11.93 -13.37
C VAL A 142 12.10 12.26 -14.63
N ALA A 143 13.13 11.47 -14.97
CA ALA A 143 13.95 11.68 -16.14
C ALA A 143 13.13 11.67 -17.44
N ARG A 144 12.18 10.73 -17.56
CA ARG A 144 11.28 10.68 -18.73
C ARG A 144 10.27 11.82 -18.76
N ALA A 145 9.74 12.24 -17.62
CA ALA A 145 8.91 13.45 -17.54
C ALA A 145 9.66 14.70 -18.03
N ARG A 146 10.93 14.85 -17.66
CA ARG A 146 11.79 15.98 -18.10
C ARG A 146 12.08 15.95 -19.60
N ARG A 147 12.11 14.77 -20.22
CA ARG A 147 12.26 14.58 -21.67
C ARG A 147 10.94 14.62 -22.43
N SER A 148 9.84 15.01 -21.78
CA SER A 148 8.49 15.02 -22.35
C SER A 148 7.99 13.65 -22.85
N ASP A 149 8.62 12.54 -22.45
CA ASP A 149 8.14 11.18 -22.72
C ASP A 149 7.10 10.78 -21.68
N ILE A 150 5.85 11.23 -21.90
CA ILE A 150 4.74 11.02 -20.98
C ILE A 150 4.36 9.54 -20.86
N ARG A 151 4.45 8.79 -21.95
CA ARG A 151 4.15 7.35 -21.95
C ARG A 151 5.17 6.61 -21.10
N GLY A 152 6.46 6.86 -21.33
CA GLY A 152 7.53 6.25 -20.57
C GLY A 152 7.54 6.71 -19.10
N HIS A 153 7.21 7.97 -18.81
CA HIS A 153 7.00 8.46 -17.45
C HIS A 153 5.93 7.64 -16.74
N HIS A 154 4.74 7.50 -17.34
CA HIS A 154 3.61 6.77 -16.74
C HIS A 154 3.99 5.32 -16.40
N VAL A 155 4.67 4.64 -17.32
CA VAL A 155 5.14 3.26 -17.12
C VAL A 155 6.09 3.15 -15.91
N TRP A 156 7.05 4.07 -15.76
CA TRP A 156 7.94 4.04 -14.59
C TRP A 156 7.25 4.46 -13.30
N MET A 157 6.28 5.38 -13.34
CA MET A 157 5.52 5.74 -12.15
C MET A 157 4.65 4.59 -11.64
N LEU A 158 4.12 3.76 -12.54
CA LEU A 158 3.42 2.53 -12.16
C LEU A 158 4.35 1.55 -11.42
N ARG A 159 5.56 1.33 -11.94
CA ARG A 159 6.60 0.51 -11.27
C ARG A 159 6.97 1.07 -9.91
N HIS A 160 7.16 2.39 -9.82
CA HIS A 160 7.48 3.08 -8.57
C HIS A 160 6.36 2.92 -7.53
N CYS A 161 5.10 3.09 -7.94
CA CYS A 161 3.95 2.90 -7.05
C CYS A 161 3.83 1.44 -6.58
N ALA A 162 3.98 0.46 -7.47
CA ALA A 162 3.98 -0.96 -7.11
C ALA A 162 5.10 -1.29 -6.10
N CYS A 163 6.30 -0.74 -6.33
CA CYS A 163 7.45 -0.86 -5.42
C CYS A 163 7.23 -0.17 -4.06
N GLY A 164 6.39 0.85 -3.93
CA GLY A 164 6.05 1.40 -2.62
C GLY A 164 4.90 0.66 -1.94
N TYR A 165 3.90 0.22 -2.71
CA TYR A 165 2.71 -0.43 -2.20
C TYR A 165 2.92 -1.84 -1.66
N PHE A 166 4.02 -2.52 -2.00
CA PHE A 166 4.29 -3.82 -1.37
C PHE A 166 4.37 -3.71 0.16
N VAL A 167 4.81 -2.57 0.71
CA VAL A 167 4.85 -2.37 2.17
C VAL A 167 3.43 -2.35 2.75
N PHE A 168 2.49 -1.71 2.05
CA PHE A 168 1.08 -1.73 2.45
C PHE A 168 0.50 -3.15 2.38
N LEU A 169 0.78 -3.87 1.29
CA LEU A 169 0.38 -5.27 1.13
C LEU A 169 0.98 -6.15 2.22
N GLN A 170 2.28 -6.01 2.50
CA GLN A 170 2.98 -6.71 3.58
C GLN A 170 2.28 -6.47 4.93
N ARG A 171 1.97 -5.20 5.28
CA ARG A 171 1.31 -4.87 6.55
C ARG A 171 -0.07 -5.52 6.63
N THR A 172 -0.82 -5.49 5.54
CA THR A 172 -2.13 -6.14 5.43
C THR A 172 -2.01 -7.65 5.62
N MET A 173 -1.04 -8.31 4.96
CA MET A 173 -0.78 -9.74 5.13
C MET A 173 -0.43 -10.07 6.59
N VAL A 174 0.47 -9.32 7.22
CA VAL A 174 0.84 -9.51 8.64
C VAL A 174 -0.37 -9.35 9.56
N LEU A 175 -1.19 -8.31 9.36
CA LEU A 175 -2.42 -8.09 10.14
C LEU A 175 -3.42 -9.25 9.99
N LEU A 176 -3.72 -9.67 8.76
CA LEU A 176 -4.67 -10.74 8.47
C LEU A 176 -4.22 -12.08 9.05
N THR A 177 -2.95 -12.43 8.80
CA THR A 177 -2.34 -13.69 9.22
C THR A 177 -2.20 -13.76 10.73
N ARG A 178 -1.84 -12.66 11.40
CA ARG A 178 -1.83 -12.59 12.87
C ARG A 178 -3.22 -12.81 13.44
N GLY A 179 -4.26 -12.18 12.87
CA GLY A 179 -5.64 -12.43 13.28
C GLY A 179 -6.08 -13.88 13.09
N ALA A 180 -5.71 -14.51 11.97
CA ALA A 180 -6.04 -15.90 11.67
C ALA A 180 -5.30 -16.89 12.57
N LEU A 181 -3.98 -16.71 12.78
CA LEU A 181 -3.15 -17.57 13.61
C LEU A 181 -3.55 -17.52 15.08
N MET A 182 -3.90 -16.33 15.59
CA MET A 182 -4.43 -16.17 16.95
C MET A 182 -5.76 -16.92 17.16
N ARG A 183 -6.61 -17.02 16.13
CA ARG A 183 -7.85 -17.80 16.19
C ARG A 183 -7.62 -19.31 16.10
N GLY A 184 -6.57 -19.73 15.40
CA GLY A 184 -6.19 -21.14 15.23
C GLY A 184 -5.28 -21.70 16.32
N GLY A 185 -5.03 -20.96 17.41
CA GLY A 185 -4.16 -21.41 18.50
C GLY A 185 -2.66 -21.39 18.18
N PHE A 186 -2.25 -20.80 17.05
CA PHE A 186 -0.84 -20.64 16.72
C PHE A 186 -0.25 -19.44 17.47
N ASP A 187 0.66 -19.74 18.41
CA ASP A 187 1.30 -18.72 19.21
C ASP A 187 2.46 -18.04 18.45
N LEU A 188 2.14 -16.95 17.76
CA LEU A 188 3.14 -16.05 17.18
C LEU A 188 3.87 -15.20 18.23
N THR A 189 3.60 -15.34 19.52
CA THR A 189 4.30 -14.55 20.55
C THR A 189 5.76 -14.96 20.74
N VAL A 190 6.18 -16.11 20.19
CA VAL A 190 7.61 -16.46 20.10
C VAL A 190 8.28 -15.55 19.07
N SER A 191 9.05 -14.58 19.57
CA SER A 191 9.66 -13.49 18.80
C SER A 191 10.44 -13.93 17.54
N LYS A 192 11.01 -15.14 17.53
CA LYS A 192 11.70 -15.69 16.35
C LYS A 192 10.74 -16.00 15.19
N ASN A 193 9.57 -16.57 15.47
CA ASN A 193 8.59 -16.95 14.45
C ASN A 193 7.88 -15.71 13.87
N ALA A 194 7.54 -14.73 14.72
CA ALA A 194 6.95 -13.47 14.27
C ALA A 194 7.87 -12.69 13.31
N LYS A 195 9.19 -12.68 13.58
CA LYS A 195 10.18 -12.06 12.71
C LYS A 195 10.23 -12.76 11.36
N ALA A 196 10.51 -14.06 11.34
CA ALA A 196 10.58 -14.84 10.11
C ALA A 196 9.32 -14.64 9.25
N TRP A 197 8.15 -14.63 9.89
CA TRP A 197 6.89 -14.38 9.22
C TRP A 197 6.77 -12.99 8.60
N PHE A 198 7.19 -11.94 9.32
CA PHE A 198 7.21 -10.57 8.80
C PHE A 198 8.04 -10.45 7.51
N HIS A 199 9.17 -11.16 7.43
CA HIS A 199 10.05 -11.21 6.27
C HIS A 199 9.44 -11.99 5.11
N VAL A 200 8.83 -13.16 5.39
CA VAL A 200 8.09 -13.93 4.37
C VAL A 200 6.98 -13.08 3.77
N CYS A 201 6.18 -12.39 4.59
CA CYS A 201 5.17 -11.46 4.09
C CYS A 201 5.78 -10.34 3.23
N ALA A 202 6.97 -9.83 3.57
CA ALA A 202 7.64 -8.78 2.79
C ALA A 202 8.06 -9.28 1.40
N LEU A 203 8.69 -10.46 1.33
CA LEU A 203 9.13 -11.09 0.10
C LEU A 203 7.94 -11.41 -0.81
N VAL A 204 6.91 -12.05 -0.26
CA VAL A 204 5.70 -12.40 -1.01
C VAL A 204 4.97 -11.15 -1.50
N ALA A 205 4.81 -10.13 -0.65
CA ALA A 205 4.17 -8.89 -1.05
C ALA A 205 4.97 -8.16 -2.16
N ALA A 206 6.30 -8.13 -2.07
CA ALA A 206 7.16 -7.52 -3.08
C ALA A 206 7.05 -8.28 -4.41
N ALA A 207 7.13 -9.61 -4.38
CA ALA A 207 6.97 -10.45 -5.56
C ALA A 207 5.59 -10.23 -6.22
N ILE A 208 4.50 -10.29 -5.45
CA ILE A 208 3.15 -10.04 -5.96
C ILE A 208 3.06 -8.65 -6.60
N SER A 209 3.53 -7.61 -5.91
CA SER A 209 3.39 -6.22 -6.38
C SER A 209 4.19 -5.97 -7.65
N VAL A 210 5.43 -6.44 -7.72
CA VAL A 210 6.31 -6.27 -8.89
C VAL A 210 5.85 -7.15 -10.05
N THR A 211 5.58 -8.44 -9.82
CA THR A 211 5.13 -9.34 -10.89
C THR A 211 3.77 -8.90 -11.44
N ALA A 212 2.82 -8.50 -10.59
CA ALA A 212 1.52 -8.02 -11.06
C ALA A 212 1.65 -6.81 -11.97
N ILE A 213 2.51 -5.83 -11.63
CA ILE A 213 2.67 -4.65 -12.48
C ILE A 213 3.41 -4.95 -13.78
N GLU A 214 4.44 -5.81 -13.77
CA GLU A 214 5.14 -6.18 -15.00
C GLU A 214 4.26 -7.01 -15.94
N VAL A 215 3.48 -7.95 -15.42
CA VAL A 215 2.49 -8.71 -16.21
C VAL A 215 1.45 -7.77 -16.81
N TRP A 216 0.91 -6.83 -16.02
CA TRP A 216 -0.03 -5.82 -16.50
C TRP A 216 0.57 -4.97 -17.64
N LEU A 217 1.81 -4.51 -17.48
CA LEU A 217 2.51 -3.72 -18.50
C LEU A 217 2.78 -4.52 -19.77
N ALA A 218 3.13 -5.81 -19.66
CA ALA A 218 3.37 -6.69 -20.80
C ALA A 218 2.08 -6.92 -21.61
N VAL A 219 0.98 -7.29 -20.94
CA VAL A 219 -0.32 -7.56 -21.57
C VAL A 219 -0.87 -6.32 -22.27
N THR A 220 -0.79 -5.16 -21.61
CA THR A 220 -1.31 -3.90 -22.17
C THR A 220 -0.44 -3.38 -23.32
N SER A 221 0.87 -3.61 -23.29
CA SER A 221 1.77 -3.24 -24.39
C SER A 221 1.60 -4.12 -25.62
N ALA A 222 1.42 -5.44 -25.43
CA ALA A 222 1.15 -6.38 -26.51
C ALA A 222 -0.17 -6.08 -27.22
N SER A 223 -1.23 -5.81 -26.45
CA SER A 223 -2.55 -5.45 -26.98
C SER A 223 -2.48 -4.20 -27.88
N ALA A 224 -1.70 -3.20 -27.50
CA ALA A 224 -1.52 -1.99 -28.30
C ALA A 224 -0.76 -2.26 -29.62
N ALA A 225 0.23 -3.15 -29.61
CA ALA A 225 0.99 -3.50 -30.82
C ALA A 225 0.16 -4.29 -31.83
N THR A 226 -0.72 -5.19 -31.36
CA THR A 226 -1.62 -5.98 -32.21
C THR A 226 -2.62 -5.10 -32.96
N VAL A 227 -3.22 -4.11 -32.28
CA VAL A 227 -4.15 -3.15 -32.91
C VAL A 227 -3.48 -2.34 -34.02
N LEU A 228 -2.21 -1.96 -33.84
CA LEU A 228 -1.44 -1.21 -34.85
C LEU A 228 -0.98 -2.08 -36.04
N ARG A 229 -0.86 -3.40 -35.86
CA ARG A 229 -0.43 -4.34 -36.91
C ARG A 229 -1.58 -4.96 -37.71
N ALA A 230 -2.83 -4.73 -37.32
CA ALA A 230 -3.97 -5.24 -38.07
C ALA A 230 -3.92 -4.69 -39.51
N PRO A 231 -3.86 -5.55 -40.55
CA PRO A 231 -3.69 -5.12 -41.93
C PRO A 231 -4.83 -4.18 -42.33
N SER A 232 -4.49 -3.05 -42.97
CA SER A 232 -5.46 -2.03 -43.40
C SER A 232 -6.33 -2.48 -44.59
N SER A 233 -6.51 -3.78 -44.79
CA SER A 233 -7.34 -4.35 -45.87
C SER A 233 -8.84 -4.15 -45.64
N ALA A 234 -9.23 -3.30 -44.70
CA ALA A 234 -10.60 -2.80 -44.63
C ALA A 234 -10.91 -2.03 -45.93
N PRO A 235 -11.97 -2.41 -46.66
CA PRO A 235 -12.31 -1.80 -47.94
C PRO A 235 -12.46 -0.29 -47.77
N GLN A 236 -11.77 0.47 -48.63
CA GLN A 236 -11.65 1.94 -48.60
C GLN A 236 -12.98 2.71 -48.74
N GLY A 237 -14.13 2.04 -48.73
CA GLY A 237 -15.46 2.65 -48.81
C GLY A 237 -16.25 2.70 -47.50
N VAL A 238 -15.80 2.00 -46.44
CA VAL A 238 -16.47 2.10 -45.15
C VAL A 238 -15.80 3.23 -44.37
N VAL A 239 -16.48 4.37 -44.26
CA VAL A 239 -16.16 5.38 -43.25
C VAL A 239 -16.24 4.67 -41.90
N VAL A 240 -15.12 4.14 -41.44
CA VAL A 240 -14.98 3.62 -40.08
C VAL A 240 -15.11 4.86 -39.21
N LYS A 241 -16.35 5.12 -38.80
CA LYS A 241 -16.71 6.04 -37.73
C LYS A 241 -15.72 5.73 -36.61
N ALA A 242 -14.72 6.59 -36.43
CA ALA A 242 -13.52 6.33 -35.66
C ALA A 242 -13.92 5.54 -34.41
N ALA A 243 -13.40 4.31 -34.29
CA ALA A 243 -13.77 3.41 -33.21
C ALA A 243 -13.75 4.22 -31.92
N ALA A 244 -14.94 4.39 -31.34
CA ALA A 244 -15.15 5.28 -30.22
C ALA A 244 -14.05 5.01 -29.18
N PRO A 245 -13.42 6.05 -28.60
CA PRO A 245 -12.33 5.89 -27.67
C PRO A 245 -12.71 4.84 -26.64
N ILE A 246 -11.84 3.83 -26.47
CA ILE A 246 -11.94 2.69 -25.56
C ILE A 246 -12.97 3.00 -24.47
N ASN A 247 -14.12 2.34 -24.62
CA ASN A 247 -15.36 2.58 -23.92
C ASN A 247 -15.11 2.91 -22.43
N LYS A 248 -15.40 4.16 -22.03
CA LYS A 248 -15.42 4.59 -20.61
C LYS A 248 -16.32 3.69 -19.74
N ARG A 249 -17.18 2.84 -20.32
CA ARG A 249 -17.98 1.84 -19.59
C ARG A 249 -17.16 0.70 -18.99
N ALA A 250 -15.97 0.37 -19.50
CA ALA A 250 -15.16 -0.71 -18.91
C ALA A 250 -14.56 -0.32 -17.54
N LEU A 251 -14.48 0.98 -17.22
CA LEU A 251 -14.12 1.48 -15.88
C LEU A 251 -15.34 1.83 -15.00
N ALA A 252 -16.56 1.55 -15.47
CA ALA A 252 -17.81 1.84 -14.76
C ALA A 252 -18.50 0.59 -14.20
N LEU A 253 -17.74 -0.47 -13.89
CA LEU A 253 -18.20 -1.55 -12.99
C LEU A 253 -18.02 -1.10 -11.52
N GLY A 254 -18.67 0.00 -11.18
CA GLY A 254 -19.10 0.28 -9.81
C GLY A 254 -20.60 0.02 -9.73
N PRO A 255 -21.15 -0.45 -8.60
CA PRO A 255 -22.57 -0.76 -8.49
C PRO A 255 -23.40 0.49 -8.80
N ARG A 256 -24.35 0.32 -9.73
CA ARG A 256 -25.32 1.33 -10.20
C ARG A 256 -26.00 2.03 -9.01
N LEU A 257 -25.57 3.25 -8.68
CA LEU A 257 -26.28 4.17 -7.77
C LEU A 257 -27.22 5.14 -8.52
N ASP A 258 -27.29 5.07 -9.85
CA ASP A 258 -28.13 5.97 -10.65
C ASP A 258 -29.61 5.54 -10.71
N ALA A 259 -29.98 4.39 -10.14
CA ALA A 259 -31.38 3.93 -10.11
C ALA A 259 -32.24 4.61 -9.02
N LEU A 260 -31.67 5.52 -8.22
CA LEU A 260 -32.38 6.23 -7.14
C LEU A 260 -32.60 7.73 -7.42
N ARG A 261 -32.30 8.23 -8.62
CA ARG A 261 -32.76 9.57 -9.04
C ARG A 261 -34.16 9.48 -9.64
N THR A 262 -35.15 9.37 -8.76
CA THR A 262 -36.50 9.86 -9.07
C THR A 262 -36.41 11.36 -9.40
N PRO A 263 -36.99 11.84 -10.51
CA PRO A 263 -37.11 13.27 -10.76
C PRO A 263 -38.04 13.87 -9.69
N LEU A 264 -37.52 14.83 -8.93
CA LEU A 264 -38.38 15.70 -8.10
C LEU A 264 -39.34 16.41 -9.04
N ALA A 265 -40.64 16.14 -8.88
CA ALA A 265 -41.69 16.90 -9.51
C ALA A 265 -41.56 18.37 -9.09
N THR A 266 -41.44 19.26 -10.07
CA THR A 266 -41.55 20.70 -9.87
C THR A 266 -42.96 21.03 -9.36
N PRO A 267 -43.11 21.79 -8.26
CA PRO A 267 -44.43 22.23 -7.81
C PRO A 267 -45.06 23.18 -8.84
N SER A 268 -46.32 22.91 -9.17
CA SER A 268 -47.16 23.80 -9.97
C SER A 268 -47.29 25.18 -9.32
N PRO A 269 -47.36 26.27 -10.11
CA PRO A 269 -47.58 27.61 -9.57
C PRO A 269 -48.98 27.68 -8.93
N MET A 270 -49.03 27.95 -7.63
CA MET A 270 -50.28 28.28 -6.94
C MET A 270 -50.80 29.63 -7.45
N SER A 271 -52.07 29.57 -7.88
CA SER A 271 -52.95 30.68 -8.19
C SER A 271 -52.91 31.76 -7.11
N ALA A 272 -52.64 33.00 -7.52
CA ALA A 272 -52.94 34.19 -6.76
C ALA A 272 -54.47 34.32 -6.61
N ALA A 273 -54.96 34.36 -5.37
CA ALA A 273 -56.34 34.72 -5.07
C ALA A 273 -56.35 35.74 -3.92
N ALA A 274 -56.82 36.92 -4.29
CA ALA A 274 -57.48 37.98 -3.53
C ALA A 274 -57.46 37.94 -1.99
N ALA A 275 -56.98 39.04 -1.41
CA ALA A 275 -57.50 39.55 -0.14
C ALA A 275 -57.71 41.06 -0.31
N GLY A 276 -58.98 41.44 -0.47
CA GLY A 276 -59.49 42.78 -0.19
C GLY A 276 -60.31 42.73 1.11
N GLU A 277 -60.38 43.88 1.77
CA GLU A 277 -61.33 44.28 2.84
C GLU A 277 -61.27 43.42 4.12
N ILE A 278 -60.96 43.95 5.31
CA ILE A 278 -61.56 45.08 6.07
C ILE A 278 -60.50 45.69 6.98
#